data_AF-A0A7C4U2R3-F1
#
_entry.id   AF-A0A7C4U2R3-F1
#
_cell.length_a   1.000
_cell.length_b   1.000
_cell.length_c   1.000
_cell.angle_alpha   90.00
_cell.angle_beta   90.00
_cell.angle_gamma   90.00
#
_symmetry.space_group_name_H-M   'P 1'
#
loop_
_entity.id
_entity.type
_entity.pdbx_description
1 polymer ?
#
loop_
_entity_poly.entity_id
_entity_poly.type
_entity_poly.pdbx_seq_one_letter_code
_entity_poly.pdbx_strand_id
1 'polypeptide(L)'
;MNQTQVGFGLQENLMKLFICMDDTDNLQTQGTGWLVEGACREMRSMGWAEMSRISRHQLLVHSDIPYTSHNSAMVCVASTEVSPDKFIEFLGSYLEKHSAEGSDPGLCVVPEPDAQTQEELIAFGLRVVCVKLCKFVIR
;
A
#
# COMPACT_ATOMS: atom_id res chain seq x y z
N MET A 1 -1.05 36.48 -38.28
CA MET A 1 -1.71 35.39 -37.53
C MET A 1 -0.63 34.41 -37.12
N ASN A 2 0.00 34.65 -35.97
CA ASN A 2 0.99 33.72 -35.42
C ASN A 2 0.23 32.66 -34.65
N GLN A 3 0.27 31.43 -35.13
CA GLN A 3 -0.19 30.27 -34.37
C GLN A 3 0.83 30.01 -33.26
N THR A 4 0.40 30.26 -32.03
CA THR A 4 1.13 29.88 -30.82
C THR A 4 1.19 28.36 -30.76
N GLN A 5 2.36 27.79 -31.09
CA GLN A 5 2.68 26.42 -30.70
C GLN A 5 2.83 26.41 -29.17
N VAL A 6 1.77 26.04 -28.47
CA VAL A 6 1.86 25.56 -27.09
C VAL A 6 2.50 24.18 -27.17
N GLY A 7 3.79 24.13 -26.86
CA GLY A 7 4.56 22.90 -26.79
C GLY A 7 3.92 21.94 -25.79
N PHE A 8 3.58 20.74 -26.26
CA PHE A 8 3.29 19.58 -25.43
C PHE A 8 4.61 19.16 -24.80
N GLY A 9 4.94 19.76 -23.65
CA GLY A 9 6.12 19.42 -22.87
C GLY A 9 6.02 17.99 -22.38
N LEU A 10 7.03 17.18 -22.75
CA LEU A 10 7.47 15.91 -22.20
C LEU A 10 6.49 15.24 -21.22
N GLN A 11 5.92 14.11 -21.64
CA GLN A 11 5.33 13.16 -20.72
C GLN A 11 6.49 12.57 -19.90
N GLU A 12 6.88 13.26 -18.83
CA GLU A 12 7.78 12.72 -17.80
C GLU A 12 7.19 11.37 -17.39
N ASN A 13 8.02 10.32 -17.46
CA ASN A 13 7.54 8.94 -17.44
C ASN A 13 7.22 8.55 -15.99
N LEU A 14 6.06 8.99 -15.49
CA LEU A 14 5.61 8.71 -14.13
C LEU A 14 5.51 7.20 -13.90
N MET A 15 6.16 6.73 -12.85
CA MET A 15 6.08 5.35 -12.38
C MET A 15 4.79 5.17 -11.58
N LYS A 16 4.16 4.01 -11.73
CA LYS A 16 3.11 3.55 -10.83
C LYS A 16 3.67 2.63 -9.76
N LEU A 17 3.45 2.98 -8.50
CA LEU A 17 3.78 2.15 -7.35
C LEU A 17 2.52 1.70 -6.65
N PHE A 18 2.36 0.39 -6.46
CA PHE A 18 1.38 -0.21 -5.59
C PHE A 18 1.95 -0.26 -4.17
N ILE A 19 1.23 0.31 -3.23
CA ILE A 19 1.59 0.40 -1.82
C ILE A 19 0.52 -0.32 -1.02
N CYS A 20 0.93 -1.35 -0.30
CA CYS A 20 0.06 -2.18 0.53
C CYS A 20 0.53 -2.13 1.99
N MET A 21 -0.42 -1.98 2.90
CA MET A 21 -0.17 -1.96 4.35
C MET A 21 -1.24 -2.79 5.07
N ASP A 22 -0.84 -3.56 6.08
CA ASP A 22 -1.72 -4.40 6.90
C ASP A 22 -1.20 -4.52 8.34
N ASP A 23 -2.07 -5.01 9.23
CA ASP A 23 -1.81 -5.29 10.65
C ASP A 23 -1.15 -4.13 11.42
N THR A 24 -1.70 -2.92 11.30
CA THR A 24 -1.12 -1.73 11.93
C THR A 24 -1.91 -1.25 13.16
N ASP A 25 -3.04 -1.87 13.47
CA ASP A 25 -3.98 -1.41 14.49
C ASP A 25 -4.18 -2.42 15.62
N ASN A 26 -4.76 -1.95 16.73
CA ASN A 26 -5.28 -2.81 17.78
C ASN A 26 -6.67 -2.35 18.25
N LEU A 27 -7.25 -3.03 19.24
CA LEU A 27 -8.60 -2.72 19.77
C LEU A 27 -8.74 -1.31 20.36
N GLN A 28 -7.63 -0.62 20.62
CA GLN A 28 -7.59 0.68 21.30
C GLN A 28 -7.17 1.82 20.36
N THR A 29 -6.74 1.52 19.14
CA THR A 29 -6.28 2.52 18.16
C THR A 29 -7.26 2.70 17.01
N GLN A 30 -7.02 3.74 16.20
CA GLN A 30 -7.71 3.89 14.93
C GLN A 30 -7.29 2.78 13.96
N GLY A 31 -8.22 2.38 13.09
CA GLY A 31 -8.00 1.26 12.17
C GLY A 31 -6.96 1.56 11.09
N THR A 32 -6.43 0.49 10.50
CA THR A 32 -5.35 0.51 9.49
C THR A 32 -5.62 1.51 8.36
N GLY A 33 -6.88 1.66 7.93
CA GLY A 33 -7.26 2.57 6.83
C GLY A 33 -7.01 4.04 7.15
N TRP A 34 -7.15 4.43 8.43
CA TRP A 34 -6.86 5.78 8.88
C TRP A 34 -5.37 6.08 8.81
N LEU A 35 -4.54 5.11 9.21
CA LEU A 35 -3.08 5.22 9.14
C LEU A 35 -2.62 5.34 7.67
N VAL A 36 -3.15 4.50 6.77
CA VAL A 36 -2.82 4.59 5.34
C VAL A 36 -3.27 5.93 4.73
N GLU A 37 -4.44 6.43 5.12
CA GLU A 37 -4.90 7.75 4.67
C GLU A 37 -3.97 8.88 5.15
N GLY A 38 -3.51 8.81 6.40
CA GLY A 38 -2.51 9.72 6.96
C GLY A 38 -1.21 9.72 6.14
N ALA A 39 -0.64 8.54 5.89
CA ALA A 39 0.56 8.38 5.06
C ALA A 39 0.37 8.96 3.65
N CYS A 40 -0.76 8.68 3.01
CA CYS A 40 -1.09 9.22 1.68
C CYS A 40 -1.14 10.75 1.68
N ARG A 41 -1.72 11.36 2.72
CA ARG A 41 -1.80 12.82 2.86
C ARG A 41 -0.42 13.44 3.03
N GLU A 42 0.44 12.84 3.84
CA GLU A 42 1.81 13.32 4.04
C GLU A 42 2.62 13.25 2.74
N MET A 43 2.59 12.13 2.03
CA MET A 43 3.29 11.98 0.74
C MET A 43 2.78 12.97 -0.32
N ARG A 44 1.47 13.20 -0.40
CA ARG A 44 0.92 14.27 -1.27
C ARG A 44 1.42 15.65 -0.86
N SER A 45 1.46 15.94 0.44
CA SER A 45 1.90 17.25 0.96
C SER A 45 3.38 17.52 0.69
N MET A 46 4.20 16.48 0.63
CA MET A 46 5.61 16.54 0.23
C MET A 46 5.80 16.67 -1.29
N GLY A 47 4.72 16.59 -2.07
CA GLY A 47 4.78 16.60 -3.53
C GLY A 47 5.37 15.32 -4.13
N TRP A 48 5.36 14.20 -3.39
CA TRP A 48 5.98 12.96 -3.87
C TRP A 48 5.15 12.27 -4.94
N ALA A 49 3.83 12.29 -4.82
CA ALA A 49 2.96 11.54 -5.72
C ALA A 49 1.52 12.03 -5.73
N GLU A 50 0.87 11.82 -6.86
CA GLU A 50 -0.58 11.73 -6.94
C GLU A 50 -1.01 10.33 -6.51
N MET A 51 -1.80 10.25 -5.44
CA MET A 51 -2.27 8.98 -4.87
C MET A 51 -3.66 8.64 -5.37
N SER A 52 -3.94 7.36 -5.61
CA SER A 52 -5.30 6.86 -5.88
C SER A 52 -6.19 6.93 -4.63
N ARG A 53 -7.44 6.47 -4.78
CA ARG A 53 -8.25 6.06 -3.62
C ARG A 53 -7.62 4.84 -2.96
N ILE A 54 -7.82 4.69 -1.65
CA ILE A 54 -7.43 3.49 -0.91
C ILE A 54 -8.51 2.43 -1.13
N SER A 55 -8.10 1.27 -1.60
CA SER A 55 -8.93 0.07 -1.62
C SER A 55 -8.71 -0.73 -0.35
N ARG A 56 -9.79 -1.26 0.22
CA ARG A 56 -9.76 -2.12 1.40
C ARG A 56 -10.11 -3.53 0.99
N HIS A 57 -9.23 -4.48 1.30
CA HIS A 57 -9.40 -5.90 0.99
C HIS A 57 -9.69 -6.65 2.28
N GLN A 58 -10.89 -7.23 2.36
CA GLN A 58 -11.27 -8.07 3.48
C GLN A 58 -10.60 -9.43 3.31
N LEU A 59 -9.72 -9.81 4.25
CA LEU A 59 -9.06 -11.11 4.28
C LEU A 59 -9.97 -12.14 4.96
N LEU A 60 -9.55 -13.41 4.95
CA LEU A 60 -10.32 -14.51 5.54
C LEU A 60 -10.70 -14.21 7.00
N VAL A 61 -12.01 -14.29 7.28
CA VAL A 61 -12.56 -14.22 8.63
C VAL A 61 -12.65 -15.65 9.17
N HIS A 62 -11.84 -15.97 10.17
CA HIS A 62 -11.74 -17.31 10.73
C HIS A 62 -11.44 -17.27 12.23
N SER A 63 -12.02 -18.19 13.01
CA SER A 63 -11.83 -18.26 14.48
C SER A 63 -10.38 -18.41 14.90
N ASP A 64 -9.60 -19.09 14.08
CA ASP A 64 -8.19 -19.40 14.36
C ASP A 64 -7.21 -18.31 13.91
N ILE A 65 -7.71 -17.15 13.46
CA ILE A 65 -6.91 -15.99 13.10
C ILE A 65 -7.16 -14.92 14.15
N PRO A 66 -6.16 -14.52 14.96
CA PRO A 66 -6.32 -13.43 15.90
C PRO A 66 -6.38 -12.11 15.13
N TYR A 67 -7.53 -11.44 15.14
CA TYR A 67 -7.69 -10.08 14.62
C TYR A 67 -8.48 -9.24 15.63
N THR A 68 -8.27 -7.93 15.62
CA THR A 68 -8.84 -6.99 16.60
C THR A 68 -10.32 -6.72 16.28
N SER A 69 -10.58 -6.13 15.12
CA SER A 69 -11.92 -5.87 14.60
C SER A 69 -12.11 -6.47 13.21
N HIS A 70 -11.09 -6.31 12.36
CA HIS A 70 -11.13 -6.78 10.99
C HIS A 70 -9.78 -7.32 10.55
N ASN A 71 -9.79 -8.48 9.90
CA ASN A 71 -8.65 -8.97 9.15
C ASN A 71 -8.65 -8.31 7.76
N SER A 72 -7.92 -7.21 7.57
CA SER A 72 -7.94 -6.47 6.29
C SER A 72 -6.61 -5.87 5.91
N ALA A 73 -6.39 -5.76 4.61
CA ALA A 73 -5.25 -5.05 4.01
C ALA A 73 -5.72 -3.85 3.20
N MET A 74 -4.89 -2.80 3.17
CA MET A 74 -5.17 -1.55 2.50
C MET A 74 -4.19 -1.37 1.35
N VAL A 75 -4.70 -0.98 0.17
CA VAL A 75 -3.88 -0.79 -1.04
C VAL A 75 -4.18 0.56 -1.67
N CYS A 76 -3.14 1.31 -2.00
CA CYS A 76 -3.21 2.51 -2.82
C CYS A 76 -2.15 2.49 -3.91
N VAL A 77 -2.34 3.32 -4.94
CA VAL A 77 -1.42 3.45 -6.08
C VAL A 77 -0.91 4.87 -6.12
N ALA A 78 0.41 5.03 -6.17
CA ALA A 78 1.10 6.30 -6.34
C ALA A 78 1.55 6.46 -7.80
N SER A 79 1.26 7.61 -8.41
CA SER A 79 1.89 8.05 -9.67
C SER A 79 2.98 9.05 -9.33
N THR A 80 4.24 8.71 -9.60
CA THR A 80 5.40 9.38 -8.98
C THR A 80 6.67 9.30 -9.82
N GLU A 81 7.58 10.23 -9.59
CA GLU A 81 8.99 10.17 -10.05
C GLU A 81 9.94 9.77 -8.91
N VAL A 82 9.44 9.68 -7.68
CA VAL A 82 10.22 9.33 -6.50
C VAL A 82 10.48 7.83 -6.51
N SER A 83 11.72 7.44 -6.20
CA SER A 83 12.13 6.04 -6.23
C SER A 83 11.38 5.18 -5.20
N PRO A 84 11.12 3.89 -5.49
CA PRO A 84 10.49 2.96 -4.55
C PRO A 84 11.19 2.92 -3.18
N ASP A 85 12.52 2.98 -3.17
CA ASP A 85 13.32 2.94 -1.93
C ASP A 85 12.97 4.08 -0.97
N LYS A 86 12.71 5.29 -1.50
CA LYS A 86 12.29 6.42 -0.66
C LYS A 86 10.89 6.22 -0.08
N PHE A 87 9.98 5.59 -0.83
CA PHE A 87 8.68 5.20 -0.29
C PHE A 87 8.84 4.16 0.82
N ILE A 88 9.69 3.15 0.61
CA ILE A 88 9.94 2.10 1.61
C ILE A 88 10.52 2.70 2.88
N GLU A 89 11.53 3.56 2.77
CA GLU A 89 12.14 4.25 3.92
C GLU A 89 11.12 5.09 4.67
N PHE A 90 10.39 5.96 3.97
CA PHE A 90 9.40 6.83 4.57
C PHE A 90 8.26 6.03 5.23
N LEU A 91 7.65 5.09 4.50
CA LEU A 91 6.52 4.31 4.99
C LEU A 91 6.93 3.34 6.09
N GLY A 92 8.15 2.81 6.04
CA GLY A 92 8.72 2.02 7.12
C GLY A 92 8.82 2.83 8.41
N SER A 93 9.46 4.00 8.36
CA SER A 93 9.51 4.92 9.51
C SER A 93 8.13 5.38 9.98
N TYR A 94 7.20 5.59 9.04
CA TYR A 94 5.82 5.94 9.35
C TYR A 94 5.13 4.83 10.13
N LEU A 95 5.25 3.58 9.69
CA LEU A 95 4.71 2.42 10.39
C LEU A 95 5.33 2.23 11.77
N GLU A 96 6.64 2.35 11.91
CA GLU A 96 7.32 2.25 13.21
C GLU A 96 6.80 3.27 14.23
N LYS A 97 6.49 4.49 13.75
CA LYS A 97 6.03 5.59 14.60
C LYS A 97 4.54 5.53 14.92
N HIS A 98 3.73 5.04 13.99
CA HIS A 98 2.27 5.19 14.04
C HIS A 98 1.50 3.89 14.26
N SER A 99 2.13 2.72 14.05
CA SER A 99 1.45 1.44 14.29
C SER A 99 1.20 1.24 15.77
N ALA A 100 0.10 0.55 16.07
CA ALA A 100 -0.30 0.30 17.44
C ALA A 100 0.71 -0.61 18.16
N GLU A 101 0.92 -0.37 19.46
CA GLU A 101 1.78 -1.24 20.26
C GLU A 101 1.28 -2.70 20.20
N GLY A 102 2.20 -3.62 19.93
CA GLY A 102 1.92 -5.05 19.81
C GLY A 102 1.41 -5.53 18.44
N SER A 103 1.25 -4.64 17.46
CA SER A 103 0.94 -5.01 16.07
C SER A 103 2.19 -5.53 15.31
N ASP A 104 2.00 -6.33 14.24
CA ASP A 104 3.08 -6.82 13.34
C ASP A 104 2.89 -6.22 11.93
N PRO A 105 3.10 -4.90 11.76
CA PRO A 105 2.74 -4.21 10.53
C PRO A 105 3.49 -4.73 9.31
N GLY A 106 2.74 -4.97 8.23
CA GLY A 106 3.31 -5.30 6.93
C GLY A 106 3.35 -4.10 5.99
N LEU A 107 4.43 -4.02 5.19
CA LEU A 107 4.59 -3.04 4.12
C LEU A 107 5.04 -3.76 2.84
N CYS A 108 4.36 -3.46 1.74
CA CYS A 108 4.80 -3.86 0.41
C CYS A 108 4.72 -2.65 -0.53
N VAL A 109 5.82 -2.37 -1.23
CA VAL A 109 5.91 -1.32 -2.25
C VAL A 109 6.46 -1.97 -3.50
N VAL A 110 5.67 -2.01 -4.57
CA VAL A 110 6.06 -2.64 -5.83
C VAL A 110 5.71 -1.75 -7.02
N PRO A 111 6.57 -1.66 -8.05
CA PRO A 111 6.17 -1.08 -9.33
C PRO A 111 5.05 -1.90 -9.96
N GLU A 112 4.38 -1.31 -10.95
CA GLU A 112 3.39 -2.03 -11.77
C GLU A 112 4.00 -3.35 -12.27
N PRO A 113 3.47 -4.51 -11.84
CA PRO A 113 4.06 -5.81 -12.17
C PRO A 113 3.82 -6.15 -13.64
N ASP A 114 4.64 -7.05 -14.18
CA ASP A 114 4.33 -7.67 -15.47
C ASP A 114 3.10 -8.58 -15.38
N ALA A 115 2.57 -8.99 -16.53
CA ALA A 115 1.32 -9.75 -16.60
C ALA A 115 1.37 -11.08 -15.85
N GLN A 116 2.52 -11.77 -15.87
CA GLN A 116 2.68 -13.06 -15.19
C GLN A 116 2.68 -12.86 -13.67
N THR A 117 3.50 -11.92 -13.19
CA THR A 117 3.58 -11.57 -11.77
C THR A 117 2.23 -11.08 -11.25
N GLN A 118 1.50 -10.29 -12.05
CA GLN A 118 0.16 -9.85 -11.73
C GLN A 118 -0.81 -11.03 -11.56
N GLU A 119 -0.80 -12.00 -12.46
CA GLU A 119 -1.64 -13.20 -12.37
C GLU A 119 -1.32 -14.02 -11.11
N GLU A 120 -0.04 -14.20 -10.80
CA GLU A 120 0.41 -14.90 -9.59
C GLU A 120 -0.03 -14.17 -8.30
N LEU A 121 0.06 -12.84 -8.26
CA LEU A 121 -0.39 -12.03 -7.13
C LEU A 121 -1.92 -12.08 -6.95
N ILE A 122 -2.68 -12.05 -8.06
CA ILE A 122 -4.14 -12.20 -8.02
C ILE A 122 -4.51 -13.60 -7.50
N ALA A 123 -3.87 -14.64 -8.03
CA ALA A 123 -4.09 -16.01 -7.56
C ALA A 123 -3.75 -16.16 -6.08
N PHE A 124 -2.66 -15.54 -5.62
CA PHE A 124 -2.31 -15.49 -4.20
C PHE A 124 -3.41 -14.80 -3.39
N GLY A 125 -3.83 -13.59 -3.76
CA GLY A 125 -4.86 -12.82 -3.05
C GLY A 125 -6.19 -13.57 -2.93
N LEU A 126 -6.61 -14.27 -4.00
CA LEU A 126 -7.81 -15.11 -3.99
C LEU A 126 -7.70 -16.29 -3.01
N ARG A 127 -6.50 -16.81 -2.75
CA ARG A 127 -6.31 -17.84 -1.71
C ARG A 127 -6.42 -17.25 -0.31
N VAL A 128 -5.87 -16.05 -0.06
CA VAL A 128 -5.88 -15.42 1.28
C VAL A 128 -7.30 -15.16 1.78
N VAL A 129 -8.29 -14.98 0.88
CA VAL A 129 -9.69 -14.80 1.26
C VAL A 129 -10.44 -16.12 1.52
N CYS A 130 -9.90 -17.26 1.10
CA CYS A 130 -10.57 -18.56 1.17
C CYS A 130 -9.92 -19.53 2.18
N VAL A 131 -8.60 -19.45 2.35
CA VAL A 131 -7.85 -20.40 3.18
C VAL A 131 -6.89 -19.69 4.13
N LYS A 132 -6.73 -20.24 5.33
CA LYS A 132 -5.75 -19.76 6.30
C LYS A 132 -4.35 -20.04 5.74
N LEU A 133 -3.53 -19.00 5.64
CA LEU A 133 -2.11 -19.11 5.29
C LEU A 133 -1.25 -18.93 6.54
N CYS A 134 -0.04 -19.48 6.49
CA CYS A 134 0.95 -19.36 7.56
C CYS A 134 2.15 -18.54 7.06
N LYS A 135 2.61 -17.59 7.88
CA LYS A 135 3.88 -16.89 7.68
C LYS A 135 5.02 -17.85 8.04
N PHE A 136 5.81 -18.24 7.06
CA PHE A 136 7.05 -19.00 7.28
C PHE A 136 8.22 -18.03 7.31
N VAL A 137 8.82 -17.85 8.49
CA VAL A 137 10.04 -17.05 8.63
C VAL A 137 11.24 -17.98 8.46
N ILE A 138 11.88 -17.91 7.31
CA ILE A 138 13.17 -18.56 7.09
C ILE A 138 14.22 -17.68 7.78
N ARG A 139 14.78 -18.18 8.88
CA ARG A 139 15.91 -17.55 9.58
C ARG A 139 17.23 -18.06 9.02
#